data_AF-A0A432QVE9-F1
#
_entry.id   AF-A0A432QVE9-F1
#
_cell.length_a   1.000
_cell.length_b   1.000
_cell.length_c   1.000
_cell.angle_alpha   90.00
_cell.angle_beta   90.00
_cell.angle_gamma   90.00
#
_symmetry.space_group_name_H-M   'P 1'
#
loop_
_entity.id
_entity.type
_entity.pdbx_description
1 polymer ?
#
loop_
_entity_poly.entity_id
_entity_poly.type
_entity_poly.pdbx_seq_one_letter_code
_entity_poly.pdbx_strand_id
1 'polypeptide(L)'
;MYKVLVTEHIAEAGIELLRNQPDVELTYDPELFRNFDKILEIIPEYDAIITRSGTPVNKELLERAKKLKVVGRAGVGVDNIDLDEASRRGILVVNAPTGNTLAATEHTMGMMISAARLIPYAHKSLKEERRWDRKKFMGVELAGKTLGIIGFGRIGSRVGIRAKAFDMKVIAYDPFIKREKAEKLGVELVDDLDDLLRRSDIITVHTPLTDETRNMITKKEIEKMKDGVILLNIARGGIINENDLYEALVSGKVRAAAVDVFTKEPATDNILLDAPNIIVTPHIGANTFESQTNVAVIIANQVLAALRGDEVEFAVNAPYEDTAAKVLKPFMELAEKLGLFAVQVACSRSKEIVLEYRGDLGEDLKPLTTAFLKGFLEKIVDIPVNLINAPFLAKEKGISIVEVRRPEGINFKKLMRVTCKSDAGEFTIAGTVMDEQFPKIVEINGFLFDLT
;
A
#
# COMPACT_ATOMS: atom_id res chain seq x y z
N MET A 1 11.78 -6.96 26.53
CA MET A 1 10.40 -6.44 26.38
C MET A 1 10.45 -5.40 25.28
N TYR A 2 9.58 -5.49 24.29
CA TYR A 2 9.49 -4.55 23.18
C TYR A 2 8.69 -3.32 23.61
N LYS A 3 9.22 -2.13 23.36
CA LYS A 3 8.52 -0.87 23.64
C LYS A 3 7.69 -0.45 22.44
N VAL A 4 6.37 -0.35 22.63
CA VAL A 4 5.42 0.01 21.56
C VAL A 4 4.77 1.35 21.91
N LEU A 5 4.91 2.34 21.02
CA LEU A 5 4.28 3.65 21.14
C LEU A 5 3.04 3.72 20.25
N VAL A 6 1.89 4.12 20.80
CA VAL A 6 0.68 4.41 20.04
C VAL A 6 0.32 5.88 20.24
N THR A 7 0.41 6.67 19.18
CA THR A 7 0.36 8.16 19.25
C THR A 7 -1.00 8.78 18.93
N GLU A 8 -1.95 7.95 18.48
CA GLU A 8 -3.26 8.37 18.02
C GLU A 8 -4.33 7.36 18.45
N HIS A 9 -5.58 7.81 18.53
CA HIS A 9 -6.70 6.93 18.88
C HIS A 9 -6.89 5.78 17.87
N ILE A 10 -6.74 4.54 18.33
CA ILE A 10 -7.17 3.32 17.64
C ILE A 10 -8.19 2.57 18.52
N ALA A 11 -8.98 1.67 17.94
CA ALA A 11 -10.01 0.95 18.69
C ALA A 11 -9.41 0.11 19.82
N GLU A 12 -10.12 0.03 20.96
CA GLU A 12 -9.63 -0.63 22.19
C GLU A 12 -9.25 -2.10 21.95
N ALA A 13 -9.91 -2.81 21.03
CA ALA A 13 -9.56 -4.18 20.68
C ALA A 13 -8.09 -4.35 20.24
N GLY A 14 -7.52 -3.37 19.50
CA GLY A 14 -6.10 -3.40 19.13
C GLY A 14 -5.18 -3.04 20.31
N ILE A 15 -5.62 -2.12 21.18
CA ILE A 15 -4.89 -1.74 22.39
C ILE A 15 -4.81 -2.91 23.36
N GLU A 16 -5.92 -3.61 23.62
CA GLU A 16 -5.97 -4.80 24.48
C GLU A 16 -5.09 -5.93 23.93
N LEU A 17 -5.10 -6.15 22.61
CA LEU A 17 -4.22 -7.14 21.98
C LEU A 17 -2.75 -6.88 22.28
N LEU A 18 -2.29 -5.62 22.22
CA LEU A 18 -0.92 -5.23 22.56
C LEU A 18 -0.65 -5.31 24.06
N ARG A 19 -1.56 -4.77 24.88
CA ARG A 19 -1.43 -4.71 26.35
C ARG A 19 -1.37 -6.10 27.00
N ASN A 20 -2.04 -7.08 26.40
CA ASN A 20 -2.09 -8.46 26.91
C ASN A 20 -0.86 -9.30 26.53
N GLN A 21 0.11 -8.76 25.78
CA GLN A 21 1.32 -9.50 25.44
C GLN A 21 2.37 -9.38 26.55
N PRO A 22 2.93 -10.50 27.05
CA PRO A 22 3.89 -10.49 28.16
C PRO A 22 5.26 -9.89 27.77
N ASP A 23 5.55 -9.83 26.47
CA ASP A 23 6.78 -9.29 25.90
C ASP A 23 6.66 -7.82 25.45
N VAL A 24 5.52 -7.15 25.69
CA VAL A 24 5.27 -5.76 25.25
C VAL A 24 5.13 -4.79 26.43
N GLU A 25 5.85 -3.67 26.34
CA GLU A 25 5.66 -2.47 27.15
C GLU A 25 4.93 -1.42 26.29
N LEU A 26 3.64 -1.19 26.55
CA LEU A 26 2.80 -0.31 25.74
C LEU A 26 2.70 1.10 26.34
N THR A 27 3.07 2.10 25.55
CA THR A 27 2.73 3.51 25.80
C THR A 27 1.61 3.91 24.84
N TYR A 28 0.43 4.22 25.38
CA TYR A 28 -0.71 4.71 24.62
C TYR A 28 -1.06 6.13 25.06
N ASP A 29 -0.87 7.09 24.16
CA ASP A 29 -1.24 8.49 24.34
C ASP A 29 -1.91 8.98 23.04
N PRO A 30 -3.25 8.93 22.94
CA PRO A 30 -3.98 9.21 21.71
C PRO A 30 -3.94 10.68 21.26
N GLU A 31 -3.46 11.58 22.12
CA GLU A 31 -3.32 13.01 21.81
C GLU A 31 -1.87 13.40 21.50
N LEU A 32 -0.93 12.45 21.60
CA LEU A 32 0.50 12.72 21.45
C LEU A 32 0.87 13.25 20.05
N PHE A 33 0.10 12.87 19.03
CA PHE A 33 0.26 13.39 17.66
C PHE A 33 0.23 14.93 17.55
N ARG A 34 -0.39 15.62 18.53
CA ARG A 34 -0.41 17.09 18.58
C ARG A 34 0.90 17.72 19.04
N ASN A 35 1.81 16.92 19.59
CA ASN A 35 3.10 17.39 20.11
C ASN A 35 4.24 16.56 19.51
N PHE A 36 4.60 16.91 18.27
CA PHE A 36 5.64 16.22 17.52
C PHE A 36 7.01 16.25 18.23
N ASP A 37 7.37 17.35 18.88
CA ASP A 37 8.62 17.47 19.63
C ASP A 37 8.73 16.44 20.76
N LYS A 38 7.63 16.20 21.49
CA LYS A 38 7.58 15.16 22.52
C LYS A 38 7.73 13.75 21.93
N ILE A 39 7.18 13.49 20.74
CA ILE A 39 7.39 12.21 20.04
C ILE A 39 8.88 12.03 19.73
N LEU A 40 9.52 13.07 19.22
CA LEU A 40 10.94 13.06 18.86
C LEU A 40 11.87 12.83 20.05
N GLU A 41 11.49 13.33 21.24
CA GLU A 41 12.23 13.10 22.48
C GLU A 41 12.21 11.63 22.92
N ILE A 42 11.05 10.97 22.81
CA ILE A 42 10.85 9.62 23.38
C ILE A 42 11.11 8.49 22.38
N ILE A 43 10.95 8.74 21.07
CA ILE A 43 11.08 7.72 20.01
C ILE A 43 12.41 6.94 20.00
N PRO A 44 13.58 7.47 20.44
CA PRO A 44 14.82 6.70 20.44
C PRO A 44 14.75 5.40 21.26
N GLU A 45 13.82 5.32 22.21
CA GLU A 45 13.67 4.18 23.12
C GLU A 45 12.67 3.11 22.64
N TYR A 46 11.91 3.35 21.57
CA TYR A 46 10.83 2.46 21.13
C TYR A 46 11.26 1.50 20.01
N ASP A 47 10.78 0.26 20.08
CA ASP A 47 10.94 -0.76 19.05
C ASP A 47 9.86 -0.64 17.96
N ALA A 48 8.68 -0.11 18.31
CA ALA A 48 7.59 0.11 17.37
C ALA A 48 6.83 1.42 17.64
N ILE A 49 6.29 2.00 16.58
CA ILE A 49 5.33 3.10 16.65
C ILE A 49 4.08 2.74 15.81
N ILE A 50 2.90 2.90 16.38
CA ILE A 50 1.62 2.80 15.68
C ILE A 50 1.01 4.18 15.57
N THR A 51 0.74 4.61 14.34
CA THR A 51 0.21 5.93 14.01
C THR A 51 -1.05 5.80 13.16
N ARG A 52 -1.76 6.93 12.96
CA ARG A 52 -2.81 7.05 11.94
C ARG A 52 -2.37 8.03 10.86
N SER A 53 -2.96 9.23 10.82
CA SER A 53 -2.68 10.24 9.80
C SER A 53 -2.15 11.54 10.41
N GLY A 54 -2.32 11.74 11.70
CA GLY A 54 -1.88 12.94 12.40
C GLY A 54 -0.39 12.96 12.71
N THR A 55 0.22 11.80 12.98
CA THR A 55 1.65 11.72 13.30
C THR A 55 2.50 11.60 12.02
N PRO A 56 3.34 12.59 11.67
CA PRO A 56 4.23 12.48 10.53
C PRO A 56 5.43 11.59 10.87
N VAL A 57 5.56 10.45 10.19
CA VAL A 57 6.73 9.56 10.30
C VAL A 57 7.72 9.97 9.20
N ASN A 58 8.23 11.19 9.33
CA ASN A 58 9.13 11.81 8.38
C ASN A 58 10.60 11.45 8.66
N LYS A 59 11.50 11.96 7.81
CA LYS A 59 12.94 11.79 7.98
C LYS A 59 13.46 12.17 9.37
N GLU A 60 12.99 13.27 9.95
CA GLU A 60 13.44 13.75 11.27
C GLU A 60 13.10 12.75 12.39
N LEU A 61 11.88 12.20 12.38
CA LEU A 61 11.48 11.17 13.33
C LEU A 61 12.32 9.90 13.16
N LEU A 62 12.46 9.44 11.91
CA LEU A 62 13.23 8.23 11.58
C LEU A 62 14.73 8.38 11.91
N GLU A 63 15.29 9.59 11.82
CA GLU A 63 16.66 9.93 12.24
C GLU A 63 16.87 9.75 13.75
N ARG A 64 15.88 10.11 14.58
CA ARG A 64 15.95 9.97 16.04
C ARG A 64 15.61 8.57 16.53
N ALA A 65 14.90 7.78 15.73
CA ALA A 65 14.38 6.46 16.09
C ALA A 65 15.45 5.34 16.12
N LYS A 66 16.34 5.37 17.13
CA LYS A 66 17.52 4.48 17.22
C LYS A 66 17.23 2.98 17.33
N LYS A 67 16.08 2.60 17.91
CA LYS A 67 15.69 1.20 18.17
C LYS A 67 14.53 0.72 17.30
N LEU A 68 13.94 1.62 16.51
CA LEU A 68 12.69 1.36 15.82
C LEU A 68 12.88 0.27 14.77
N LYS A 69 12.02 -0.74 14.81
CA LYS A 69 12.00 -1.90 13.90
C LYS A 69 10.81 -1.87 12.98
N VAL A 70 9.67 -1.37 13.47
CA VAL A 70 8.41 -1.35 12.72
C VAL A 70 7.59 -0.08 12.96
N VAL A 71 7.03 0.45 11.87
CA VAL A 71 6.00 1.49 11.86
C VAL A 71 4.69 0.85 11.44
N GLY A 72 3.71 0.84 12.34
CA GLY A 72 2.35 0.38 12.06
C GLY A 72 1.44 1.54 11.69
N ARG A 73 1.01 1.62 10.44
CA ARG A 73 -0.05 2.54 10.01
C ARG A 73 -1.42 1.89 10.24
N ALA A 74 -2.19 2.41 11.21
CA ALA A 74 -3.58 2.03 11.45
C ALA A 74 -4.52 2.61 10.37
N GLY A 75 -4.49 2.02 9.17
CA GLY A 75 -5.34 2.28 8.02
C GLY A 75 -4.65 1.90 6.70
N VAL A 76 -5.20 2.32 5.55
CA VAL A 76 -4.69 1.93 4.21
C VAL A 76 -3.58 2.83 3.68
N GLY A 77 -3.83 4.14 3.53
CA GLY A 77 -2.83 5.09 3.03
C GLY A 77 -1.64 5.23 3.98
N VAL A 78 -0.46 5.50 3.43
CA VAL A 78 0.80 5.66 4.17
C VAL A 78 1.46 7.00 3.84
N ASP A 79 0.66 7.96 3.37
CA ASP A 79 1.10 9.24 2.83
C ASP A 79 1.88 10.11 3.85
N ASN A 80 1.69 9.84 5.15
CA ASN A 80 2.39 10.48 6.26
C ASN A 80 3.71 9.78 6.67
N ILE A 81 4.19 8.80 5.90
CA ILE A 81 5.37 7.99 6.19
C ILE A 81 6.38 8.14 5.06
N ASP A 82 7.63 8.50 5.39
CA ASP A 82 8.75 8.48 4.44
C ASP A 82 9.23 7.03 4.25
N LEU A 83 8.64 6.34 3.26
CA LEU A 83 8.93 4.94 2.97
C LEU A 83 10.37 4.71 2.53
N ASP A 84 10.96 5.65 1.78
CA ASP A 84 12.33 5.54 1.30
C ASP A 84 13.32 5.62 2.46
N GLU A 85 13.14 6.58 3.36
CA GLU A 85 13.98 6.71 4.55
C GLU A 85 13.78 5.54 5.51
N ALA A 86 12.54 5.09 5.72
CA ALA A 86 12.26 3.92 6.54
C ALA A 86 12.99 2.68 5.97
N SER A 87 12.93 2.50 4.65
CA SER A 87 13.59 1.38 3.97
C SER A 87 15.10 1.44 4.06
N ARG A 88 15.73 2.61 3.89
CA ARG A 88 17.18 2.79 4.07
C ARG A 88 17.64 2.38 5.47
N ARG A 89 16.83 2.69 6.48
CA ARG A 89 17.10 2.35 7.89
C ARG A 89 16.76 0.91 8.26
N GLY A 90 16.15 0.16 7.35
CA GLY A 90 15.68 -1.21 7.62
C GLY A 90 14.46 -1.25 8.53
N ILE A 91 13.69 -0.16 8.60
CA ILE A 91 12.46 -0.09 9.39
C ILE A 91 11.32 -0.62 8.53
N LEU A 92 10.65 -1.66 9.00
CA LEU A 92 9.50 -2.23 8.32
C LEU A 92 8.30 -1.29 8.46
N VAL A 93 7.56 -1.04 7.38
CA VAL A 93 6.30 -0.31 7.41
C VAL A 93 5.18 -1.27 7.10
N VAL A 94 4.17 -1.33 7.96
CA VAL A 94 2.99 -2.19 7.80
C VAL A 94 1.72 -1.35 7.85
N ASN A 95 0.69 -1.76 7.11
CA ASN A 95 -0.61 -1.05 7.10
C ASN A 95 -1.79 -2.01 7.24
N ALA A 96 -3.03 -1.51 7.23
CA ALA A 96 -4.25 -2.33 7.36
C ALA A 96 -5.16 -2.18 6.12
N PRO A 97 -4.78 -2.75 4.96
CA PRO A 97 -5.37 -2.44 3.66
C PRO A 97 -6.78 -2.99 3.47
N THR A 98 -7.17 -4.01 4.25
CA THR A 98 -8.47 -4.69 4.16
C THR A 98 -9.49 -4.18 5.17
N GLY A 99 -9.04 -3.57 6.27
CA GLY A 99 -9.87 -3.25 7.43
C GLY A 99 -11.02 -2.28 7.13
N ASN A 100 -10.85 -1.37 6.16
CA ASN A 100 -11.85 -0.34 5.83
C ASN A 100 -12.57 -0.56 4.49
N THR A 101 -12.31 -1.66 3.79
CA THR A 101 -12.76 -1.83 2.40
C THR A 101 -14.28 -1.78 2.28
N LEU A 102 -15.01 -2.41 3.21
CA LEU A 102 -16.48 -2.41 3.21
C LEU A 102 -17.05 -1.04 3.59
N ALA A 103 -16.52 -0.42 4.64
CA ALA A 103 -16.93 0.93 5.06
C ALA A 103 -16.81 1.94 3.90
N ALA A 104 -15.67 1.95 3.20
CA ALA A 104 -15.45 2.87 2.08
C ALA A 104 -16.37 2.56 0.88
N THR A 105 -16.66 1.27 0.65
CA THR A 105 -17.63 0.84 -0.36
C THR A 105 -19.02 1.36 -0.03
N GLU A 106 -19.48 1.18 1.20
CA GLU A 106 -20.80 1.61 1.67
C GLU A 106 -20.93 3.12 1.67
N HIS A 107 -19.88 3.83 2.11
CA HIS A 107 -19.84 5.30 2.04
C HIS A 107 -19.92 5.79 0.60
N THR A 108 -19.22 5.15 -0.35
CA THR A 108 -19.33 5.49 -1.78
C THR A 108 -20.76 5.33 -2.29
N MET A 109 -21.43 4.22 -1.95
CA MET A 109 -22.83 4.00 -2.34
C MET A 109 -23.77 5.05 -1.70
N GLY A 110 -23.58 5.37 -0.43
CA GLY A 110 -24.35 6.39 0.28
C GLY A 110 -24.16 7.79 -0.31
N MET A 111 -22.92 8.14 -0.65
CA MET A 111 -22.55 9.40 -1.29
C MET A 111 -23.13 9.49 -2.72
N MET A 112 -23.11 8.40 -3.48
CA MET A 112 -23.74 8.31 -4.80
C MET A 112 -25.25 8.57 -4.74
N ILE A 113 -25.97 7.91 -3.82
CA ILE A 113 -27.41 8.11 -3.64
C ILE A 113 -27.69 9.54 -3.16
N SER A 114 -26.88 10.06 -2.24
CA SER A 114 -26.99 11.43 -1.72
C SER A 114 -26.82 12.47 -2.82
N ALA A 115 -25.87 12.28 -3.75
CA ALA A 115 -25.68 13.14 -4.91
C ALA A 115 -26.83 13.01 -5.93
N ALA A 116 -27.27 11.79 -6.22
CA ALA A 116 -28.37 11.57 -7.15
C ALA A 116 -29.67 12.24 -6.71
N ARG A 117 -29.90 12.31 -5.38
CA ARG A 117 -31.16 12.76 -4.75
C ARG A 117 -31.05 14.07 -3.96
N LEU A 118 -29.86 14.69 -3.91
CA LEU A 118 -29.57 15.92 -3.15
C LEU A 118 -30.02 15.84 -1.67
N ILE A 119 -29.81 14.68 -1.03
CA ILE A 119 -30.36 14.38 0.31
C ILE A 119 -29.96 15.42 1.36
N PRO A 120 -28.68 15.82 1.50
CA PRO A 120 -28.29 16.79 2.53
C PRO A 120 -28.97 18.16 2.36
N TYR A 121 -29.10 18.63 1.12
CA TYR A 121 -29.77 19.89 0.82
C TYR A 121 -31.28 19.83 1.11
N ALA A 122 -31.94 18.74 0.72
CA ALA A 122 -33.36 18.53 1.04
C ALA A 122 -33.60 18.41 2.55
N HIS A 123 -32.69 17.72 3.26
CA HIS A 123 -32.72 17.61 4.71
C HIS A 123 -32.60 18.99 5.37
N LYS A 124 -31.58 19.78 5.01
CA LYS A 124 -31.36 21.14 5.53
C LYS A 124 -32.59 22.03 5.32
N SER A 125 -33.13 22.04 4.09
CA SER A 125 -34.31 22.84 3.73
C SER A 125 -35.52 22.53 4.62
N LEU A 126 -35.77 21.25 4.93
CA LEU A 126 -36.90 20.87 5.77
C LEU A 126 -36.61 20.97 7.27
N LYS A 127 -35.46 20.49 7.73
CA LYS A 127 -35.12 20.36 9.16
C LYS A 127 -34.71 21.69 9.78
N GLU A 128 -33.87 22.45 9.08
CA GLU A 128 -33.30 23.70 9.58
C GLU A 128 -34.15 24.89 9.14
N GLU A 129 -34.44 24.98 7.84
CA GLU A 129 -35.11 26.15 7.26
C GLU A 129 -36.64 26.06 7.29
N ARG A 130 -37.20 24.88 7.62
CA ARG A 130 -38.65 24.62 7.71
C ARG A 130 -39.41 24.91 6.40
N ARG A 131 -38.77 24.71 5.24
CA ARG A 131 -39.35 24.90 3.91
C ARG A 131 -39.79 23.59 3.28
N TRP A 132 -40.84 23.64 2.46
CA TRP A 132 -41.41 22.48 1.76
C TRP A 132 -41.14 22.56 0.25
N ASP A 133 -39.86 22.53 -0.13
CA ASP A 133 -39.39 22.81 -1.50
C ASP A 133 -39.40 21.57 -2.43
N ARG A 134 -40.51 20.82 -2.50
CA ARG A 134 -40.59 19.56 -3.27
C ARG A 134 -40.12 19.67 -4.73
N LYS A 135 -40.45 20.77 -5.42
CA LYS A 135 -40.10 20.97 -6.83
C LYS A 135 -38.61 21.27 -7.04
N LYS A 136 -37.93 21.81 -6.02
CA LYS A 136 -36.51 22.19 -6.10
C LYS A 136 -35.60 20.97 -6.15
N PHE A 137 -35.95 19.91 -5.42
CA PHE A 137 -35.11 18.72 -5.25
C PHE A 137 -35.48 17.60 -6.23
N MET A 138 -35.43 17.89 -7.54
CA MET A 138 -35.61 16.87 -8.57
C MET A 138 -34.36 15.98 -8.68
N GLY A 139 -34.51 14.71 -8.33
CA GLY A 139 -33.42 13.73 -8.36
C GLY A 139 -33.25 13.02 -9.71
N VAL A 140 -32.30 12.10 -9.75
CA VAL A 140 -32.10 11.16 -10.87
C VAL A 140 -32.18 9.72 -10.36
N GLU A 141 -32.78 8.84 -11.15
CA GLU A 141 -32.81 7.40 -10.91
C GLU A 141 -31.51 6.75 -11.39
N LEU A 142 -30.99 5.81 -10.60
CA LEU A 142 -29.79 5.03 -10.94
C LEU A 142 -30.10 3.90 -11.92
N ALA A 143 -31.30 3.32 -11.86
CA ALA A 143 -31.70 2.21 -12.72
C ALA A 143 -31.53 2.55 -14.21
N GLY A 144 -30.90 1.63 -14.94
CA GLY A 144 -30.59 1.77 -16.37
C GLY A 144 -29.46 2.75 -16.71
N LYS A 145 -28.92 3.50 -15.75
CA LYS A 145 -27.76 4.39 -15.95
C LYS A 145 -26.45 3.60 -15.95
N THR A 146 -25.42 4.20 -16.52
CA THR A 146 -24.06 3.67 -16.58
C THR A 146 -23.21 4.27 -15.46
N LEU A 147 -22.68 3.43 -14.58
CA LEU A 147 -21.64 3.76 -13.62
C LEU A 147 -20.27 3.47 -14.23
N GLY A 148 -19.43 4.50 -14.33
CA GLY A 148 -18.01 4.39 -14.64
C GLY A 148 -17.17 4.35 -13.38
N ILE A 149 -16.34 3.31 -13.23
CA ILE A 149 -15.43 3.14 -12.11
C ILE A 149 -13.99 3.31 -12.58
N ILE A 150 -13.30 4.35 -12.10
CA ILE A 150 -11.88 4.57 -12.38
C ILE A 150 -11.08 3.95 -11.23
N GLY A 151 -10.35 2.87 -11.50
CA GLY A 151 -9.70 2.03 -10.49
C GLY A 151 -10.59 0.87 -10.03
N PHE A 152 -10.31 -0.33 -10.50
CA PHE A 152 -11.10 -1.54 -10.27
C PHE A 152 -10.44 -2.49 -9.25
N GLY A 153 -9.88 -1.87 -8.21
CA GLY A 153 -9.24 -2.53 -7.07
C GLY A 153 -10.23 -3.11 -6.05
N ARG A 154 -9.82 -3.16 -4.78
CA ARG A 154 -10.60 -3.76 -3.68
C ARG A 154 -11.96 -3.07 -3.45
N ILE A 155 -11.98 -1.74 -3.46
CA ILE A 155 -13.20 -0.94 -3.24
C ILE A 155 -14.02 -0.85 -4.53
N GLY A 156 -13.41 -0.43 -5.64
CA GLY A 156 -14.12 -0.25 -6.91
C GLY A 156 -14.87 -1.50 -7.39
N SER A 157 -14.28 -2.70 -7.26
CA SER A 157 -14.99 -3.94 -7.60
C SER A 157 -16.22 -4.19 -6.72
N ARG A 158 -16.16 -3.87 -5.43
CA ARG A 158 -17.28 -4.03 -4.49
C ARG A 158 -18.37 -2.97 -4.68
N VAL A 159 -18.00 -1.78 -5.11
CA VAL A 159 -18.93 -0.73 -5.56
C VAL A 159 -19.65 -1.21 -6.81
N GLY A 160 -18.93 -1.75 -7.80
CA GLY A 160 -19.51 -2.33 -9.01
C GLY A 160 -20.54 -3.42 -8.72
N ILE A 161 -20.23 -4.36 -7.82
CA ILE A 161 -21.18 -5.41 -7.41
C ILE A 161 -22.48 -4.81 -6.84
N ARG A 162 -22.39 -3.81 -5.98
CA ARG A 162 -23.55 -3.18 -5.34
C ARG A 162 -24.34 -2.30 -6.31
N ALA A 163 -23.66 -1.62 -7.24
CA ALA A 163 -24.30 -0.79 -8.26
C ALA A 163 -25.23 -1.61 -9.16
N LYS A 164 -24.88 -2.86 -9.47
CA LYS A 164 -25.75 -3.76 -10.24
C LYS A 164 -27.06 -4.10 -9.53
N ALA A 165 -27.10 -4.08 -8.20
CA ALA A 165 -28.34 -4.25 -7.43
C ALA A 165 -29.28 -3.04 -7.55
N PHE A 166 -28.80 -1.91 -8.06
CA PHE A 166 -29.61 -0.74 -8.46
C PHE A 166 -29.94 -0.74 -9.96
N ASP A 167 -29.82 -1.88 -10.65
CA ASP A 167 -30.04 -2.03 -12.10
C ASP A 167 -29.15 -1.11 -12.96
N MET A 168 -27.96 -0.75 -12.47
CA MET A 168 -26.98 0.01 -13.22
C MET A 168 -26.19 -0.88 -14.17
N LYS A 169 -25.81 -0.32 -15.32
CA LYS A 169 -24.71 -0.85 -16.15
C LYS A 169 -23.40 -0.40 -15.53
N VAL A 170 -22.41 -1.28 -15.44
CA VAL A 170 -21.11 -0.95 -14.81
C VAL A 170 -20.00 -1.16 -15.82
N ILE A 171 -19.23 -0.10 -16.04
CA ILE A 171 -17.99 -0.12 -16.81
C ILE A 171 -16.85 0.34 -15.90
N ALA A 172 -15.64 -0.15 -16.14
CA ALA A 172 -14.48 0.20 -15.35
C ALA A 172 -13.24 0.44 -16.21
N TYR A 173 -12.35 1.32 -15.75
CA TYR A 173 -11.03 1.54 -16.32
C TYR A 173 -10.00 1.27 -15.24
N ASP A 174 -9.09 0.33 -15.49
CA ASP A 174 -7.94 0.04 -14.65
C ASP A 174 -6.87 -0.70 -15.49
N PRO A 175 -5.73 -0.05 -15.81
CA PRO A 175 -4.72 -0.63 -16.68
C PRO A 175 -3.96 -1.80 -16.03
N PHE A 176 -4.13 -2.03 -14.74
CA PHE A 176 -3.41 -3.06 -13.98
C PHE A 176 -4.27 -4.30 -13.69
N ILE A 177 -5.56 -4.28 -14.03
CA ILE A 177 -6.48 -5.39 -13.75
C ILE A 177 -6.67 -6.26 -15.00
N LYS A 178 -6.54 -7.59 -14.80
CA LYS A 178 -6.88 -8.58 -15.84
C LYS A 178 -8.37 -8.53 -16.17
N ARG A 179 -8.71 -8.47 -17.46
CA ARG A 179 -10.09 -8.41 -17.99
C ARG A 179 -11.01 -9.49 -17.40
N GLU A 180 -10.51 -10.72 -17.28
CA GLU A 180 -11.23 -11.88 -16.71
C GLU A 180 -11.83 -11.59 -15.32
N LYS A 181 -11.14 -10.79 -14.50
CA LYS A 181 -11.60 -10.43 -13.15
C LYS A 181 -12.85 -9.54 -13.20
N ALA A 182 -12.90 -8.61 -14.15
CA ALA A 182 -14.05 -7.73 -14.34
C ALA A 182 -15.25 -8.48 -14.95
N GLU A 183 -14.99 -9.32 -15.95
CA GLU A 183 -16.00 -10.15 -16.62
C GLU A 183 -16.70 -11.11 -15.65
N LYS A 184 -15.96 -11.73 -14.72
CA LYS A 184 -16.53 -12.56 -13.65
C LYS A 184 -17.52 -11.83 -12.75
N LEU A 185 -17.39 -10.51 -12.63
CA LEU A 185 -18.33 -9.64 -11.90
C LEU A 185 -19.39 -9.03 -12.83
N GLY A 186 -19.37 -9.40 -14.12
CA GLY A 186 -20.17 -8.82 -15.20
C GLY A 186 -20.00 -7.30 -15.29
N VAL A 187 -18.76 -6.85 -15.16
CA VAL A 187 -18.33 -5.46 -15.38
C VAL A 187 -17.51 -5.44 -16.66
N GLU A 188 -17.80 -4.49 -17.54
CA GLU A 188 -17.02 -4.28 -18.75
C GLU A 188 -15.77 -3.46 -18.42
N LEU A 189 -14.58 -4.01 -18.70
CA LEU A 189 -13.33 -3.27 -18.59
C LEU A 189 -13.06 -2.56 -19.91
N VAL A 190 -13.04 -1.22 -19.91
CA VAL A 190 -12.72 -0.42 -21.11
C VAL A 190 -11.21 -0.22 -21.22
N ASP A 191 -10.73 -0.06 -22.46
CA ASP A 191 -9.30 0.01 -22.75
C ASP A 191 -8.70 1.38 -22.49
N ASP A 192 -9.50 2.45 -22.54
CA ASP A 192 -9.06 3.81 -22.31
C ASP A 192 -10.03 4.59 -21.40
N LEU A 193 -9.49 5.59 -20.71
CA LEU A 193 -10.25 6.43 -19.80
C LEU A 193 -11.30 7.27 -20.52
N ASP A 194 -11.03 7.72 -21.75
CA ASP A 194 -11.94 8.61 -22.49
C ASP A 194 -13.27 7.92 -22.84
N ASP A 195 -13.23 6.63 -23.19
CA ASP A 195 -14.42 5.83 -23.43
C ASP A 195 -15.30 5.72 -22.16
N LEU A 196 -14.66 5.50 -20.99
CA LEU A 196 -15.37 5.51 -19.71
C LEU A 196 -16.07 6.86 -19.47
N LEU A 197 -15.34 7.97 -19.64
CA LEU A 197 -15.85 9.32 -19.39
C LEU A 197 -17.07 9.62 -20.27
N ARG A 198 -17.01 9.29 -21.57
CA ARG A 198 -18.08 9.56 -22.54
C ARG A 198 -19.35 8.73 -22.29
N ARG A 199 -19.19 7.51 -21.77
CA ARG A 199 -20.31 6.56 -21.61
C ARG A 199 -21.00 6.65 -20.24
N SER A 200 -20.33 7.20 -19.24
CA SER A 200 -20.79 7.17 -17.85
C SER A 200 -21.76 8.30 -17.52
N ASP A 201 -22.86 7.96 -16.84
CA ASP A 201 -23.80 8.93 -16.26
C ASP A 201 -23.41 9.30 -14.82
N ILE A 202 -22.76 8.37 -14.13
CA ILE A 202 -22.13 8.56 -12.82
C ILE A 202 -20.69 8.05 -12.92
N ILE A 203 -19.73 8.78 -12.36
CA ILE A 203 -18.31 8.38 -12.33
C ILE A 203 -17.82 8.40 -10.89
N THR A 204 -17.09 7.36 -10.49
CA THR A 204 -16.41 7.29 -9.19
C THR A 204 -14.95 6.88 -9.34
N VAL A 205 -14.07 7.52 -8.57
CA VAL A 205 -12.63 7.22 -8.54
C VAL A 205 -12.28 6.38 -7.31
N HIS A 206 -11.46 5.36 -7.51
CA HIS A 206 -10.95 4.41 -6.50
C HIS A 206 -9.48 4.03 -6.75
N THR A 207 -8.69 4.97 -7.28
CA THR A 207 -7.25 4.81 -7.46
C THR A 207 -6.48 5.34 -6.25
N PRO A 208 -5.24 4.90 -6.02
CA PRO A 208 -4.31 5.62 -5.15
C PRO A 208 -4.00 7.02 -5.72
N LEU A 209 -3.34 7.86 -4.91
CA LEU A 209 -2.74 9.12 -5.36
C LEU A 209 -1.27 8.85 -5.70
N THR A 210 -0.93 8.93 -6.98
CA THR A 210 0.44 8.86 -7.50
C THR A 210 0.69 10.06 -8.41
N ASP A 211 1.89 10.20 -8.96
CA ASP A 211 2.15 11.27 -9.93
C ASP A 211 1.32 11.10 -11.21
N GLU A 212 0.99 9.86 -11.59
CA GLU A 212 0.14 9.56 -12.74
C GLU A 212 -1.36 9.82 -12.47
N THR A 213 -1.82 9.72 -11.22
CA THR A 213 -3.24 9.93 -10.87
C THR A 213 -3.54 11.32 -10.32
N ARG A 214 -2.50 12.09 -9.99
CA ARG A 214 -2.63 13.48 -9.53
C ARG A 214 -3.21 14.34 -10.66
N ASN A 215 -4.31 15.02 -10.37
CA ASN A 215 -5.08 15.77 -11.35
C ASN A 215 -5.40 14.94 -12.61
N MET A 216 -5.69 13.64 -12.44
CA MET A 216 -6.13 12.79 -13.55
C MET A 216 -7.45 13.29 -14.14
N ILE A 217 -8.32 13.88 -13.33
CA ILE A 217 -9.58 14.48 -13.78
C ILE A 217 -9.46 16.00 -13.66
N THR A 218 -9.14 16.65 -14.78
CA THR A 218 -9.14 18.11 -14.93
C THR A 218 -10.34 18.56 -15.76
N LYS A 219 -10.41 19.86 -16.05
CA LYS A 219 -11.35 20.44 -17.02
C LYS A 219 -11.41 19.67 -18.34
N LYS A 220 -10.26 19.25 -18.87
CA LYS A 220 -10.16 18.50 -20.14
C LYS A 220 -10.90 17.17 -20.08
N GLU A 221 -10.82 16.45 -18.97
CA GLU A 221 -11.51 15.17 -18.79
C GLU A 221 -12.99 15.38 -18.50
N ILE A 222 -13.33 16.40 -17.71
CA ILE A 222 -14.72 16.77 -17.39
C ILE A 222 -15.49 17.15 -18.67
N GLU A 223 -14.88 17.87 -19.61
CA GLU A 223 -15.49 18.26 -20.88
C GLU A 223 -15.95 17.04 -21.73
N LYS A 224 -15.25 15.91 -21.63
CA LYS A 224 -15.58 14.67 -22.35
C LYS A 224 -16.75 13.90 -21.73
N MET A 225 -17.08 14.18 -20.47
CA MET A 225 -18.17 13.52 -19.78
C MET A 225 -19.52 13.90 -20.39
N LYS A 226 -20.56 13.11 -20.08
CA LYS A 226 -21.94 13.50 -20.41
C LYS A 226 -22.35 14.79 -19.69
N ASP A 227 -23.23 15.57 -20.31
CA ASP A 227 -23.84 16.71 -19.64
C ASP A 227 -24.74 16.24 -18.50
N GLY A 228 -24.56 16.84 -17.33
CA GLY A 228 -25.27 16.44 -16.12
C GLY A 228 -24.75 15.16 -15.47
N VAL A 229 -23.49 14.80 -15.71
CA VAL A 229 -22.81 13.70 -15.00
C VAL A 229 -22.78 13.93 -13.48
N ILE A 230 -22.80 12.85 -12.71
CA ILE A 230 -22.52 12.88 -11.26
C ILE A 230 -21.08 12.37 -11.03
N LEU A 231 -20.28 13.14 -10.29
CA LEU A 231 -18.86 12.81 -10.06
C LEU A 231 -18.57 12.57 -8.57
N LEU A 232 -17.91 11.47 -8.24
CA LEU A 232 -17.67 11.04 -6.87
C LEU A 232 -16.18 10.81 -6.58
N ASN A 233 -15.65 11.39 -5.50
CA ASN A 233 -14.32 11.10 -4.99
C ASN A 233 -14.35 10.75 -3.50
N ILE A 234 -14.28 9.45 -3.22
CA ILE A 234 -14.19 8.87 -1.87
C ILE A 234 -12.89 8.05 -1.77
N ALA A 235 -11.87 8.45 -2.54
CA ALA A 235 -10.59 7.73 -2.63
C ALA A 235 -9.44 8.54 -2.06
N ARG A 236 -8.93 9.52 -2.81
CA ARG A 236 -7.87 10.44 -2.37
C ARG A 236 -8.10 11.85 -2.90
N GLY A 237 -7.78 12.84 -2.08
CA GLY A 237 -7.72 14.23 -2.50
C GLY A 237 -6.71 14.44 -3.63
N GLY A 238 -6.97 15.39 -4.52
CA GLY A 238 -6.07 15.72 -5.63
C GLY A 238 -6.11 14.77 -6.84
N ILE A 239 -6.96 13.72 -6.85
CA ILE A 239 -7.23 12.95 -8.09
C ILE A 239 -8.08 13.78 -9.06
N ILE A 240 -9.08 14.47 -8.52
CA ILE A 240 -9.94 15.41 -9.24
C ILE A 240 -9.46 16.82 -8.88
N ASN A 241 -9.21 17.66 -9.89
CA ASN A 241 -8.87 19.04 -9.67
C ASN A 241 -10.07 19.79 -9.07
N GLU A 242 -9.89 20.34 -7.87
CA GLU A 242 -10.98 20.93 -7.08
C GLU A 242 -11.52 22.24 -7.72
N ASN A 243 -10.67 23.03 -8.36
CA ASN A 243 -11.09 24.24 -9.06
C ASN A 243 -11.88 23.91 -10.33
N ASP A 244 -11.40 22.95 -11.11
CA ASP A 244 -12.11 22.52 -12.32
C ASP A 244 -13.47 21.89 -11.98
N LEU A 245 -13.55 21.12 -10.89
CA LEU A 245 -14.82 20.58 -10.40
C LEU A 245 -15.77 21.69 -9.95
N TYR A 246 -15.28 22.71 -9.25
CA TYR A 246 -16.07 23.89 -8.89
C TYR A 246 -16.66 24.57 -10.14
N GLU A 247 -15.83 24.87 -11.15
CA GLU A 247 -16.30 25.47 -12.41
C GLU A 247 -17.34 24.59 -13.12
N ALA A 248 -17.14 23.29 -13.10
CA ALA A 248 -18.05 22.33 -13.73
C ALA A 248 -19.42 22.24 -13.04
N LEU A 249 -19.46 22.38 -11.71
CA LEU A 249 -20.69 22.46 -10.93
C LEU A 249 -21.42 23.79 -11.17
N VAL A 250 -20.68 24.90 -11.19
CA VAL A 250 -21.24 26.24 -11.47
C VAL A 250 -21.83 26.32 -12.87
N SER A 251 -21.15 25.77 -13.88
CA SER A 251 -21.63 25.72 -15.26
C SER A 251 -22.77 24.72 -15.50
N GLY A 252 -22.97 23.77 -14.57
CA GLY A 252 -23.95 22.70 -14.71
C GLY A 252 -23.50 21.52 -15.59
N LYS A 253 -22.25 21.53 -16.08
CA LYS A 253 -21.66 20.38 -16.78
C LYS A 253 -21.69 19.13 -15.90
N VAL A 254 -21.33 19.29 -14.64
CA VAL A 254 -21.52 18.30 -13.57
C VAL A 254 -22.77 18.71 -12.80
N ARG A 255 -23.79 17.86 -12.74
CA ARG A 255 -25.05 18.22 -12.07
C ARG A 255 -24.93 18.21 -10.55
N ALA A 256 -24.09 17.31 -10.03
CA ALA A 256 -23.84 17.10 -8.61
C ALA A 256 -22.53 16.36 -8.43
N ALA A 257 -21.87 16.58 -7.29
CA ALA A 257 -20.67 15.84 -6.91
C ALA A 257 -20.75 15.38 -5.46
N ALA A 258 -19.99 14.34 -5.12
CA ALA A 258 -19.78 13.96 -3.72
C ALA A 258 -18.30 13.71 -3.44
N VAL A 259 -17.76 14.37 -2.42
CA VAL A 259 -16.34 14.36 -2.09
C VAL A 259 -16.16 14.07 -0.60
N ASP A 260 -15.40 13.03 -0.27
CA ASP A 260 -15.03 12.70 1.12
C ASP A 260 -13.60 13.15 1.46
N VAL A 261 -12.78 13.48 0.46
CA VAL A 261 -11.33 13.65 0.58
C VAL A 261 -10.86 14.88 -0.17
N PHE A 262 -9.88 15.60 0.38
CA PHE A 262 -9.44 16.89 -0.15
C PHE A 262 -7.91 16.94 -0.30
N THR A 263 -7.44 17.78 -1.21
CA THR A 263 -6.00 17.95 -1.50
C THR A 263 -5.23 18.43 -0.27
N LYS A 264 -5.89 19.23 0.58
CA LYS A 264 -5.40 19.65 1.88
C LYS A 264 -6.49 19.41 2.92
N GLU A 265 -6.14 18.69 3.98
CA GLU A 265 -7.02 18.39 5.11
C GLU A 265 -6.39 18.92 6.41
N PRO A 266 -7.16 19.56 7.32
CA PRO A 266 -8.59 19.86 7.24
C PRO A 266 -8.95 20.87 6.15
N ALA A 267 -10.07 20.65 5.47
CA ALA A 267 -10.49 21.39 4.28
C ALA A 267 -11.53 22.48 4.58
N THR A 268 -11.41 23.17 5.71
CA THR A 268 -12.42 24.14 6.20
C THR A 268 -12.57 25.39 5.33
N ASP A 269 -11.55 25.71 4.54
CA ASP A 269 -11.50 26.88 3.65
C ASP A 269 -11.47 26.47 2.17
N ASN A 270 -11.92 25.26 1.84
CA ASN A 270 -11.86 24.72 0.47
C ASN A 270 -12.95 25.32 -0.44
N ILE A 271 -12.60 25.69 -1.67
CA ILE A 271 -13.52 26.30 -2.65
C ILE A 271 -14.73 25.42 -2.96
N LEU A 272 -14.59 24.10 -2.86
CA LEU A 272 -15.68 23.16 -3.07
C LEU A 272 -16.80 23.34 -2.04
N LEU A 273 -16.54 23.91 -0.86
CA LEU A 273 -17.59 24.17 0.13
C LEU A 273 -18.61 25.22 -0.33
N ASP A 274 -18.21 26.08 -1.28
CA ASP A 274 -19.07 27.11 -1.88
C ASP A 274 -19.77 26.62 -3.16
N ALA A 275 -19.43 25.42 -3.66
CA ALA A 275 -19.97 24.92 -4.92
C ALA A 275 -21.46 24.52 -4.80
N PRO A 276 -22.27 24.70 -5.86
CA PRO A 276 -23.64 24.20 -5.87
C PRO A 276 -23.67 22.67 -5.99
N ASN A 277 -24.71 22.04 -5.42
CA ASN A 277 -25.03 20.61 -5.57
C ASN A 277 -23.86 19.65 -5.22
N ILE A 278 -23.00 20.02 -4.29
CA ILE A 278 -21.92 19.19 -3.79
C ILE A 278 -22.24 18.62 -2.41
N ILE A 279 -22.00 17.33 -2.22
CA ILE A 279 -22.05 16.68 -0.92
C ILE A 279 -20.62 16.48 -0.45
N VAL A 280 -20.28 17.05 0.71
CA VAL A 280 -18.96 16.88 1.30
C VAL A 280 -19.05 16.17 2.63
N THR A 281 -18.07 15.33 2.93
CA THR A 281 -17.89 14.71 4.24
C THR A 281 -16.41 14.80 4.67
N PRO A 282 -16.12 14.89 5.98
CA PRO A 282 -14.76 15.15 6.47
C PRO A 282 -13.95 13.84 6.58
N HIS A 283 -13.69 13.18 5.45
CA HIS A 283 -12.86 11.97 5.35
C HIS A 283 -13.31 10.83 6.27
N ILE A 284 -14.60 10.48 6.17
CA ILE A 284 -15.25 9.50 7.04
C ILE A 284 -15.48 8.15 6.37
N GLY A 285 -14.99 7.93 5.14
CA GLY A 285 -15.21 6.68 4.41
C GLY A 285 -14.75 5.42 5.15
N ALA A 286 -13.81 5.54 6.10
CA ALA A 286 -13.37 4.43 6.96
C ALA A 286 -13.89 4.51 8.40
N ASN A 287 -14.70 5.49 8.76
CA ASN A 287 -15.09 5.78 10.13
C ASN A 287 -16.38 5.03 10.53
N THR A 288 -16.27 3.70 10.61
CA THR A 288 -17.30 2.83 11.19
C THR A 288 -16.72 2.03 12.36
N PHE A 289 -17.56 1.59 13.30
CA PHE A 289 -17.10 0.79 14.44
C PHE A 289 -16.34 -0.47 14.01
N GLU A 290 -16.86 -1.16 12.99
CA GLU A 290 -16.29 -2.38 12.41
C GLU A 290 -14.94 -2.09 11.76
N SER A 291 -14.84 -1.04 10.94
CA SER A 291 -13.61 -0.66 10.26
C SER A 291 -12.52 -0.26 11.24
N GLN A 292 -12.85 0.57 12.23
CA GLN A 292 -11.90 1.00 13.26
C GLN A 292 -11.38 -0.19 14.09
N THR A 293 -12.26 -1.15 14.41
CA THR A 293 -11.90 -2.38 15.12
C THR A 293 -10.98 -3.26 14.27
N ASN A 294 -11.37 -3.55 13.03
CA ASN A 294 -10.59 -4.39 12.11
C ASN A 294 -9.20 -3.81 11.86
N VAL A 295 -9.11 -2.50 11.60
CA VAL A 295 -7.84 -1.81 11.40
C VAL A 295 -6.94 -1.92 12.62
N ALA A 296 -7.47 -1.71 13.83
CA ALA A 296 -6.72 -1.79 15.07
C ALA A 296 -6.20 -3.21 15.34
N VAL A 297 -7.02 -4.24 15.09
CA VAL A 297 -6.63 -5.65 15.26
C VAL A 297 -5.56 -6.05 14.24
N ILE A 298 -5.75 -5.71 12.96
CA ILE A 298 -4.79 -6.02 11.88
C ILE A 298 -3.43 -5.37 12.19
N ILE A 299 -3.42 -4.10 12.59
CA ILE A 299 -2.16 -3.40 12.79
C ILE A 299 -1.43 -3.89 14.05
N ALA A 300 -2.16 -4.18 15.13
CA ALA A 300 -1.58 -4.75 16.34
C ALA A 300 -0.89 -6.09 16.05
N ASN A 301 -1.59 -7.01 15.35
CA ASN A 301 -1.03 -8.32 15.01
C ASN A 301 0.21 -8.22 14.13
N GLN A 302 0.21 -7.33 13.13
CA GLN A 302 1.38 -7.17 12.25
C GLN A 302 2.58 -6.56 12.96
N VAL A 303 2.36 -5.59 13.85
CA VAL A 303 3.45 -5.02 14.65
C VAL A 303 4.04 -6.07 15.58
N LEU A 304 3.19 -6.89 16.22
CA LEU A 304 3.65 -8.01 17.05
C LEU A 304 4.45 -9.02 16.24
N ALA A 305 3.95 -9.42 15.07
CA ALA A 305 4.64 -10.33 14.17
C ALA A 305 6.01 -9.77 13.75
N ALA A 306 6.05 -8.51 13.31
CA ALA A 306 7.28 -7.83 12.91
C ALA A 306 8.32 -7.77 14.06
N LEU A 307 7.87 -7.46 15.28
CA LEU A 307 8.75 -7.41 16.46
C LEU A 307 9.33 -8.78 16.81
N ARG A 308 8.57 -9.85 16.58
CA ARG A 308 8.97 -11.24 16.87
C ARG A 308 9.76 -11.90 15.74
N GLY A 309 9.86 -11.25 14.58
CA GLY A 309 10.45 -11.83 13.38
C GLY A 309 9.55 -12.89 12.73
N ASP A 310 8.26 -12.88 13.05
CA ASP A 310 7.25 -13.71 12.42
C ASP A 310 6.85 -13.12 11.05
N GLU A 311 6.03 -13.87 10.31
CA GLU A 311 5.51 -13.44 9.02
C GLU A 311 4.56 -12.25 9.15
N VAL A 312 4.75 -11.27 8.27
CA VAL A 312 3.94 -10.05 8.17
C VAL A 312 3.22 -10.08 6.83
N GLU A 313 1.91 -9.82 6.82
CA GLU A 313 1.07 -9.99 5.61
C GLU A 313 0.91 -8.71 4.77
N PHE A 314 0.99 -7.53 5.39
CA PHE A 314 0.75 -6.24 4.74
C PHE A 314 1.93 -5.29 4.93
N ALA A 315 3.12 -5.81 4.66
CA ALA A 315 4.32 -5.00 4.52
C ALA A 315 4.21 -4.07 3.30
N VAL A 316 4.53 -2.80 3.49
CA VAL A 316 4.38 -1.75 2.48
C VAL A 316 5.70 -1.47 1.76
N ASN A 317 6.82 -1.65 2.45
CA ASN A 317 8.15 -1.39 1.91
C ASN A 317 9.03 -2.66 1.80
N ALA A 318 8.42 -3.84 1.79
CA ALA A 318 9.13 -5.07 1.44
C ALA A 318 9.53 -5.04 -0.05
N PRO A 319 10.76 -5.45 -0.41
CA PRO A 319 11.22 -5.39 -1.80
C PRO A 319 10.60 -6.47 -2.71
N TYR A 320 9.76 -7.34 -2.18
CA TYR A 320 9.11 -8.47 -2.86
C TYR A 320 7.76 -8.79 -2.22
N GLU A 321 6.93 -9.59 -2.90
CA GLU A 321 5.64 -10.06 -2.38
C GLU A 321 5.80 -11.25 -1.41
N ASP A 322 4.97 -11.30 -0.35
CA ASP A 322 5.02 -12.38 0.65
C ASP A 322 4.73 -13.77 0.06
N THR A 323 3.90 -13.86 -0.98
CA THR A 323 3.55 -15.14 -1.59
C THR A 323 4.77 -15.80 -2.25
N ALA A 324 5.66 -15.02 -2.84
CA ALA A 324 6.93 -15.50 -3.38
C ALA A 324 7.87 -15.95 -2.27
N ALA A 325 7.98 -15.17 -1.18
CA ALA A 325 8.82 -15.49 -0.03
C ALA A 325 8.42 -16.81 0.65
N LYS A 326 7.12 -17.10 0.79
CA LYS A 326 6.61 -18.36 1.36
C LYS A 326 7.12 -19.60 0.63
N VAL A 327 7.06 -19.58 -0.70
CA VAL A 327 7.50 -20.70 -1.54
C VAL A 327 9.02 -20.83 -1.52
N LEU A 328 9.72 -19.71 -1.38
CA LEU A 328 11.18 -19.63 -1.48
C LEU A 328 11.93 -19.74 -0.15
N LYS A 329 11.24 -19.83 0.99
CA LYS A 329 11.85 -19.76 2.33
C LYS A 329 13.13 -20.62 2.50
N PRO A 330 13.15 -21.92 2.14
CA PRO A 330 14.38 -22.73 2.26
C PRO A 330 15.53 -22.22 1.38
N PHE A 331 15.22 -21.69 0.18
CA PHE A 331 16.21 -21.10 -0.71
C PHE A 331 16.66 -19.71 -0.25
N MET A 332 15.83 -18.97 0.50
CA MET A 332 16.25 -17.72 1.13
C MET A 332 17.29 -17.97 2.22
N GLU A 333 17.11 -19.00 3.05
CA GLU A 333 18.11 -19.42 4.04
C GLU A 333 19.43 -19.83 3.36
N LEU A 334 19.34 -20.57 2.24
CA LEU A 334 20.50 -20.89 1.41
C LEU A 334 21.18 -19.61 0.89
N ALA A 335 20.42 -18.70 0.30
CA ALA A 335 20.94 -17.47 -0.29
C ALA A 335 21.68 -16.62 0.74
N GLU A 336 21.12 -16.47 1.94
CA GLU A 336 21.75 -15.76 3.07
C GLU A 336 23.07 -16.41 3.48
N LYS A 337 23.10 -17.74 3.64
CA LYS A 337 24.34 -18.50 3.92
C LYS A 337 25.39 -18.33 2.82
N LEU A 338 24.98 -18.38 1.55
CA LEU A 338 25.87 -18.16 0.40
C LEU A 338 26.46 -16.74 0.42
N GLY A 339 25.65 -15.72 0.77
CA GLY A 339 26.11 -14.34 0.95
C GLY A 339 27.16 -14.21 2.05
N LEU A 340 26.86 -14.77 3.23
CA LEU A 340 27.78 -14.80 4.38
C LEU A 340 29.10 -15.50 4.05
N PHE A 341 29.06 -16.59 3.29
CA PHE A 341 30.26 -17.32 2.89
C PHE A 341 31.07 -16.51 1.85
N ALA A 342 30.39 -16.01 0.82
CA ALA A 342 31.00 -15.29 -0.30
C ALA A 342 31.80 -14.06 0.17
N VAL A 343 31.24 -13.25 1.07
CA VAL A 343 31.91 -12.04 1.58
C VAL A 343 33.22 -12.35 2.32
N GLN A 344 33.27 -13.46 3.06
CA GLN A 344 34.43 -13.85 3.87
C GLN A 344 35.60 -14.38 3.03
N VAL A 345 35.31 -15.06 1.92
CA VAL A 345 36.33 -15.80 1.17
C VAL A 345 36.92 -15.00 0.02
N ALA A 346 36.12 -14.24 -0.73
CA ALA A 346 36.60 -13.63 -1.97
C ALA A 346 35.91 -12.33 -2.37
N CYS A 347 34.77 -11.98 -1.76
CA CYS A 347 33.87 -11.01 -2.37
C CYS A 347 33.82 -9.64 -1.67
N SER A 348 34.54 -9.40 -0.58
CA SER A 348 34.50 -8.13 0.16
C SER A 348 34.85 -6.88 -0.68
N ARG A 349 35.54 -7.05 -1.82
CA ARG A 349 35.87 -5.98 -2.78
C ARG A 349 35.19 -6.10 -4.14
N SER A 350 34.29 -7.07 -4.33
CA SER A 350 33.62 -7.28 -5.62
C SER A 350 32.58 -6.17 -5.86
N LYS A 351 32.64 -5.55 -7.05
CA LYS A 351 31.67 -4.53 -7.48
C LYS A 351 30.56 -5.09 -8.35
N GLU A 352 30.75 -6.29 -8.89
CA GLU A 352 29.76 -7.03 -9.67
C GLU A 352 29.62 -8.43 -9.09
N ILE A 353 28.38 -8.80 -8.77
CA ILE A 353 28.00 -10.13 -8.30
C ILE A 353 26.93 -10.67 -9.25
N VAL A 354 27.18 -11.86 -9.80
CA VAL A 354 26.22 -12.56 -10.65
C VAL A 354 25.51 -13.62 -9.82
N LEU A 355 24.19 -13.53 -9.75
CA LEU A 355 23.32 -14.52 -9.13
C LEU A 355 22.66 -15.35 -10.22
N GLU A 356 23.08 -16.59 -10.36
CA GLU A 356 22.53 -17.54 -11.32
C GLU A 356 21.53 -18.49 -10.62
N TYR A 357 20.31 -18.50 -11.13
CA TYR A 357 19.21 -19.35 -10.68
C TYR A 357 18.92 -20.41 -11.73
N ARG A 358 19.05 -21.70 -11.36
CA ARG A 358 18.75 -22.84 -12.24
C ARG A 358 17.48 -23.55 -11.82
N GLY A 359 16.70 -23.95 -12.83
CA GLY A 359 15.46 -24.72 -12.64
C GLY A 359 14.28 -23.85 -12.23
N ASP A 360 13.19 -24.50 -11.82
CA ASP A 360 11.97 -23.81 -11.42
C ASP A 360 12.02 -23.36 -9.95
N LEU A 361 12.44 -22.11 -9.76
CA LEU A 361 12.44 -21.39 -8.48
C LEU A 361 11.29 -20.37 -8.41
N GLY A 362 10.29 -20.46 -9.29
CA GLY A 362 9.20 -19.49 -9.37
C GLY A 362 9.52 -18.24 -10.19
N GLU A 363 8.49 -17.41 -10.40
CA GLU A 363 8.58 -16.22 -11.25
C GLU A 363 9.27 -15.04 -10.56
N ASP A 364 9.06 -14.82 -9.26
CA ASP A 364 9.71 -13.72 -8.51
C ASP A 364 10.88 -14.26 -7.66
N LEU A 365 12.10 -13.86 -8.02
CA LEU A 365 13.35 -14.29 -7.37
C LEU A 365 13.96 -13.20 -6.48
N LYS A 366 13.33 -12.04 -6.40
CA LYS A 366 13.78 -10.95 -5.52
C LYS A 366 13.96 -11.37 -4.06
N PRO A 367 13.14 -12.27 -3.46
CA PRO A 367 13.40 -12.76 -2.11
C PRO A 367 14.78 -13.40 -1.96
N LEU A 368 15.24 -14.16 -2.97
CA LEU A 368 16.54 -14.83 -2.96
C LEU A 368 17.68 -13.81 -3.10
N THR A 369 17.56 -12.88 -4.04
CA THR A 369 18.54 -11.80 -4.22
C THR A 369 18.69 -10.99 -2.94
N THR A 370 17.58 -10.67 -2.29
CA THR A 370 17.54 -9.85 -1.08
C THR A 370 18.13 -10.59 0.11
N ALA A 371 17.81 -11.88 0.29
CA ALA A 371 18.39 -12.73 1.32
C ALA A 371 19.91 -12.92 1.14
N PHE A 372 20.37 -13.11 -0.11
CA PHE A 372 21.80 -13.11 -0.42
C PHE A 372 22.47 -11.79 -0.02
N LEU A 373 21.91 -10.65 -0.45
CA LEU A 373 22.46 -9.34 -0.11
C LEU A 373 22.49 -9.10 1.40
N LYS A 374 21.47 -9.55 2.14
CA LYS A 374 21.44 -9.47 3.60
C LYS A 374 22.67 -10.15 4.20
N GLY A 375 22.89 -11.42 3.89
CA GLY A 375 24.04 -12.17 4.40
C GLY A 375 25.38 -11.61 3.91
N PHE A 376 25.43 -11.15 2.66
CA PHE A 376 26.64 -10.57 2.06
C PHE A 376 27.07 -9.27 2.72
N LEU A 377 26.13 -8.36 2.97
CA LEU A 377 26.41 -7.02 3.49
C LEU A 377 26.60 -7.00 5.01
N GLU A 378 26.13 -8.01 5.74
CA GLU A 378 26.17 -8.07 7.21
C GLU A 378 27.58 -7.82 7.78
N LYS A 379 28.64 -8.19 7.06
CA LYS A 379 30.05 -7.98 7.47
C LYS A 379 30.74 -6.80 6.79
N ILE A 380 30.04 -6.04 5.94
CA ILE A 380 30.57 -4.93 5.14
C ILE A 380 30.12 -3.57 5.69
N VAL A 381 28.93 -3.51 6.31
CA VAL A 381 28.35 -2.28 6.81
C VAL A 381 28.27 -2.26 8.34
N ASP A 382 28.38 -1.06 8.91
CA ASP A 382 28.30 -0.84 10.37
C ASP A 382 26.86 -0.70 10.89
N ILE A 383 25.87 -0.84 10.01
CA ILE A 383 24.45 -0.78 10.34
C ILE A 383 23.80 -2.17 10.22
N PRO A 384 22.81 -2.51 11.06
CA PRO A 384 22.10 -3.78 10.94
C PRO A 384 21.48 -3.96 9.54
N VAL A 385 21.76 -5.09 8.91
CA VAL A 385 21.20 -5.43 7.59
C VAL A 385 20.02 -6.38 7.74
N ASN A 386 18.94 -6.12 7.02
CA ASN A 386 17.77 -6.98 6.94
C ASN A 386 17.23 -7.02 5.51
N LEU A 387 16.12 -7.74 5.32
CA LEU A 387 15.51 -7.93 4.01
C LEU A 387 14.91 -6.64 3.43
N ILE A 388 14.79 -5.57 4.21
CA ILE A 388 14.26 -4.29 3.75
C ILE A 388 15.38 -3.39 3.22
N ASN A 389 16.46 -3.22 3.99
CA ASN A 389 17.54 -2.30 3.62
C ASN A 389 18.64 -2.91 2.75
N ALA A 390 18.75 -4.24 2.65
CA ALA A 390 19.83 -4.89 1.91
C ALA A 390 19.98 -4.40 0.45
N PRO A 391 18.91 -4.24 -0.36
CA PRO A 391 19.04 -3.72 -1.73
C PRO A 391 19.53 -2.27 -1.78
N PHE A 392 19.11 -1.43 -0.83
CA PHE A 392 19.52 -0.04 -0.76
C PHE A 392 21.00 0.10 -0.40
N LEU A 393 21.44 -0.68 0.60
CA LEU A 393 22.83 -0.69 1.04
C LEU A 393 23.78 -1.24 -0.03
N ALA A 394 23.36 -2.25 -0.78
CA ALA A 394 24.12 -2.75 -1.93
C ALA A 394 24.37 -1.63 -2.95
N LYS A 395 23.31 -0.88 -3.30
CA LYS A 395 23.39 0.24 -4.23
C LYS A 395 24.28 1.37 -3.71
N GLU A 396 24.19 1.72 -2.43
CA GLU A 396 25.02 2.75 -1.80
C GLU A 396 26.52 2.38 -1.81
N LYS A 397 26.82 1.09 -1.60
CA LYS A 397 28.19 0.56 -1.72
C LYS A 397 28.66 0.35 -3.16
N GLY A 398 27.82 0.67 -4.15
CA GLY A 398 28.15 0.51 -5.57
C GLY A 398 28.27 -0.95 -6.02
N ILE A 399 27.60 -1.86 -5.33
CA ILE A 399 27.54 -3.28 -5.70
C ILE A 399 26.44 -3.46 -6.75
N SER A 400 26.84 -3.90 -7.94
CA SER A 400 25.94 -4.28 -9.02
C SER A 400 25.58 -5.76 -8.93
N ILE A 401 24.27 -6.06 -8.99
CA ILE A 401 23.75 -7.42 -9.02
C ILE A 401 23.27 -7.74 -10.43
N VAL A 402 23.76 -8.84 -10.99
CA VAL A 402 23.32 -9.37 -12.28
C VAL A 402 22.59 -10.68 -12.03
N GLU A 403 21.30 -10.72 -12.31
CA GLU A 403 20.51 -11.95 -12.18
C GLU A 403 20.46 -12.72 -13.51
N VAL A 404 20.77 -14.01 -13.45
CA VAL A 404 20.76 -14.90 -14.62
C VAL A 404 19.85 -16.08 -14.33
N ARG A 405 18.88 -16.35 -15.21
CA ARG A 405 18.05 -17.56 -15.14
C ARG A 405 18.52 -18.58 -16.16
N ARG A 406 18.60 -19.85 -15.74
CA ARG A 406 18.90 -20.97 -16.62
C ARG A 406 17.94 -22.13 -16.39
N PRO A 407 17.70 -22.98 -17.40
CA PRO A 407 17.00 -24.25 -17.20
C PRO A 407 17.73 -25.14 -16.18
N GLU A 408 17.06 -26.21 -15.75
CA GLU A 408 17.62 -27.18 -14.82
C GLU A 408 18.95 -27.78 -15.31
N GLY A 409 19.83 -28.11 -14.37
CA GLY A 409 21.13 -28.72 -14.67
C GLY A 409 21.10 -30.24 -14.57
N ILE A 410 22.15 -30.88 -15.10
CA ILE A 410 22.29 -32.35 -15.09
C ILE A 410 22.37 -32.90 -13.65
N ASN A 411 23.03 -32.18 -12.73
CA ASN A 411 23.31 -32.66 -11.38
C ASN A 411 22.23 -32.27 -10.36
N PHE A 412 21.54 -31.15 -10.57
CA PHE A 412 20.55 -30.61 -9.63
C PHE A 412 19.39 -29.95 -10.38
N LYS A 413 18.16 -30.33 -10.01
CA LYS A 413 16.92 -29.76 -10.56
C LYS A 413 16.78 -28.27 -10.26
N LYS A 414 17.21 -27.85 -9.06
CA LYS A 414 17.21 -26.45 -8.61
C LYS A 414 18.58 -26.10 -8.03
N LEU A 415 19.12 -24.93 -8.37
CA LEU A 415 20.44 -24.49 -7.89
C LEU A 415 20.50 -22.97 -7.86
N MET A 416 21.15 -22.42 -6.84
CA MET A 416 21.58 -21.02 -6.83
C MET A 416 23.11 -20.99 -6.87
N ARG A 417 23.69 -20.31 -7.85
CA ARG A 417 25.14 -20.05 -7.95
C ARG A 417 25.40 -18.56 -7.81
N VAL A 418 26.42 -18.23 -7.03
CA VAL A 418 26.94 -16.89 -6.86
C VAL A 418 28.31 -16.85 -7.51
N THR A 419 28.51 -15.87 -8.39
CA THR A 419 29.80 -15.55 -8.96
C THR A 419 30.18 -14.14 -8.54
N CYS A 420 31.32 -14.01 -7.88
CA CYS A 420 31.90 -12.72 -7.54
C CYS A 420 33.06 -12.42 -8.49
N LYS A 421 33.04 -11.25 -9.12
CA LYS A 421 34.15 -10.79 -9.96
C LYS A 421 34.94 -9.70 -9.25
N SER A 422 36.24 -9.90 -9.15
CA SER A 422 37.19 -8.94 -8.58
C SER A 422 38.43 -8.83 -9.45
N ASP A 423 39.26 -7.81 -9.18
CA ASP A 423 40.56 -7.63 -9.85
C ASP A 423 41.52 -8.82 -9.60
N ALA A 424 41.29 -9.60 -8.55
CA ALA A 424 42.09 -10.78 -8.19
C ALA A 424 41.62 -12.08 -8.86
N GLY A 425 40.51 -12.04 -9.62
CA GLY A 425 39.92 -13.19 -10.29
C GLY A 425 38.44 -13.40 -9.96
N GLU A 426 37.92 -14.53 -10.42
CA GLU A 426 36.53 -14.96 -10.25
C GLU A 426 36.42 -16.02 -9.15
N PHE A 427 35.47 -15.84 -8.25
CA PHE A 427 35.11 -16.83 -7.24
C PHE A 427 33.68 -17.29 -7.48
N THR A 428 33.46 -18.61 -7.43
CA THR A 428 32.13 -19.19 -7.62
C THR A 428 31.78 -20.11 -6.47
N ILE A 429 30.52 -20.02 -6.02
CA ILE A 429 29.93 -20.92 -5.04
C ILE A 429 28.50 -21.24 -5.46
N ALA A 430 28.07 -22.49 -5.32
CA ALA A 430 26.70 -22.87 -5.58
C ALA A 430 26.13 -23.74 -4.48
N GLY A 431 24.82 -23.63 -4.30
CA GLY A 431 24.07 -24.44 -3.37
C GLY A 431 22.70 -24.84 -3.90
N THR A 432 22.11 -25.82 -3.22
CA THR A 432 20.76 -26.31 -3.50
C THR A 432 20.03 -26.58 -2.19
N VAL A 433 18.72 -26.82 -2.29
CA VAL A 433 17.90 -27.29 -1.18
C VAL A 433 17.46 -28.71 -1.52
N MET A 434 17.80 -29.66 -0.65
CA MET A 434 17.40 -31.07 -0.81
C MET A 434 15.99 -31.32 -0.25
N ASP A 435 15.41 -32.49 -0.49
CA ASP A 435 14.02 -32.83 -0.17
C ASP A 435 13.63 -32.67 1.31
N GLU A 436 14.60 -32.66 2.23
CA GLU A 436 14.39 -32.37 3.66
C GLU A 436 14.41 -30.86 4.01
N GLN A 437 14.38 -29.97 3.00
CA GLN A 437 14.45 -28.51 3.11
C GLN A 437 15.76 -27.95 3.70
N PHE A 438 16.81 -28.75 3.83
CA PHE A 438 18.10 -28.26 4.29
C PHE A 438 18.92 -27.63 3.15
N PRO A 439 19.42 -26.39 3.33
CA PRO A 439 20.30 -25.75 2.36
C PRO A 439 21.68 -26.42 2.40
N LYS A 440 22.24 -26.72 1.23
CA LYS A 440 23.58 -27.30 1.08
C LYS A 440 24.43 -26.54 0.08
N ILE A 441 25.71 -26.36 0.41
CA ILE A 441 26.73 -25.92 -0.55
C ILE A 441 27.21 -27.16 -1.30
N VAL A 442 27.12 -27.11 -2.62
CA VAL A 442 27.41 -28.25 -3.50
C VAL A 442 28.54 -28.00 -4.49
N GLU A 443 28.98 -26.75 -4.63
CA GLU A 443 30.05 -26.38 -5.57
C GLU A 443 30.83 -25.18 -5.04
N ILE A 444 32.16 -25.23 -5.11
CA ILE A 444 33.05 -24.08 -4.91
C ILE A 444 34.14 -24.13 -5.98
N ASN A 445 34.28 -23.07 -6.78
CA ASN A 445 35.28 -22.96 -7.86
C ASN A 445 35.33 -24.18 -8.79
N GLY A 446 34.16 -24.76 -9.09
CA GLY A 446 34.03 -25.94 -9.94
C GLY A 446 34.30 -27.29 -9.27
N PHE A 447 34.76 -27.30 -8.01
CA PHE A 447 34.86 -28.53 -7.22
C PHE A 447 33.51 -28.84 -6.56
N LEU A 448 33.12 -30.12 -6.57
CA LEU A 448 31.85 -30.58 -6.00
C LEU A 448 31.99 -30.93 -4.52
N PHE A 449 30.99 -30.55 -3.74
CA PHE A 449 30.93 -30.75 -2.30
C PHE A 449 29.53 -31.22 -1.87
N ASP A 450 29.44 -31.63 -0.60
CA ASP A 450 28.18 -31.81 0.11
C ASP A 450 28.39 -31.27 1.54
N LEU A 451 28.08 -29.99 1.75
CA LEU A 451 28.31 -29.25 3.00
C LEU A 451 27.02 -28.56 3.46
N THR A 452 26.72 -28.64 4.76
CA THR A 452 25.51 -28.09 5.40
C THR A 452 25.70 -26.69 6.00
#